data_AF-A0A1Y3ES66-F1
#
_entry.id   AF-A0A1Y3ES66-F1
#
_cell.length_a   1.000
_cell.length_b   1.000
_cell.length_c   1.000
_cell.angle_alpha   90.00
_cell.angle_beta   90.00
_cell.angle_gamma   90.00
#
_symmetry.space_group_name_H-M   'P 1'
#
loop_
_entity.id
_entity.type
_entity.pdbx_description
1 polymer ?
#
loop_
_entity_poly.entity_id
_entity_poly.type
_entity_poly.pdbx_seq_one_letter_code
_entity_poly.pdbx_strand_id
1 'polypeptide(L)'
;MIGILLNKSSLFIYACDFSQVAIDLLKEKRIYDEERCNAFVWDICDEKFQPPFEEGSLDCIMLIFVLSSLNPLKFKKALQNLIIYLKPGGQLLFRDYGLYDMAQLRFKNGQCISDNFYVRGDGTRVYFFTCVDCLFKSVGLQKDEMHIDRRLQVNRFKQLKMYRVWIQCIYTKPT
;
A
#
# COMPACT_ATOMS: atom_id res chain seq x y z
N MET A 1 -5.72 11.20 -0.72
CA MET A 1 -4.46 11.29 0.06
C MET A 1 -3.41 12.11 -0.67
N ILE A 2 -3.11 11.79 -1.95
CA ILE A 2 -2.20 12.59 -2.80
C ILE A 2 -2.57 14.09 -2.78
N GLY A 3 -3.84 14.44 -2.94
CA GLY A 3 -4.27 15.85 -2.90
C GLY A 3 -4.03 16.63 -1.60
N ILE A 4 -3.84 15.96 -0.45
CA ILE A 4 -3.46 16.65 0.81
C ILE A 4 -1.94 16.90 0.81
N LEU A 5 -1.17 15.97 0.28
CA LEU A 5 0.29 16.07 0.20
C LEU A 5 0.72 17.14 -0.82
N LEU A 6 -0.04 17.28 -1.91
CA LEU A 6 0.14 18.34 -2.91
C LEU A 6 -0.14 19.75 -2.37
N ASN A 7 -0.48 19.95 -1.10
CA ASN A 7 -0.54 21.30 -0.50
C ASN A 7 0.73 21.69 0.27
N LYS A 8 1.71 20.78 0.44
CA LYS A 8 2.99 21.08 1.12
C LYS A 8 4.09 21.43 0.11
N SER A 9 4.49 22.69 0.06
CA SER A 9 5.39 23.27 -0.96
C SER A 9 6.77 22.60 -1.10
N SER A 10 7.25 21.84 -0.11
CA SER A 10 8.57 21.19 -0.13
C SER A 10 8.54 19.70 -0.52
N LEU A 11 7.39 19.15 -0.93
CA LEU A 11 7.26 17.72 -1.27
C LEU A 11 7.10 17.53 -2.77
N PHE A 12 7.94 16.66 -3.33
CA PHE A 12 7.74 16.06 -4.65
C PHE A 12 7.20 14.64 -4.48
N ILE A 13 6.19 14.26 -5.26
CA ILE A 13 5.48 12.98 -5.13
C ILE A 13 5.70 12.12 -6.37
N TYR A 14 6.22 10.93 -6.17
CA TYR A 14 6.16 9.87 -7.17
C TYR A 14 4.91 9.02 -6.91
N ALA A 15 3.93 9.09 -7.81
CA ALA A 15 2.68 8.35 -7.70
C ALA A 15 2.68 7.16 -8.66
N CYS A 16 2.51 5.96 -8.10
CA CYS A 16 2.61 4.72 -8.85
C CYS A 16 1.33 3.90 -8.68
N ASP A 17 0.83 3.34 -9.78
CA ASP A 17 -0.23 2.32 -9.81
C ASP A 17 0.07 1.32 -10.94
N PHE A 18 -0.41 0.08 -10.82
CA PHE A 18 -0.30 -0.90 -11.89
C PHE A 18 -1.26 -0.58 -13.06
N SER A 19 -2.35 0.16 -12.78
CA SER A 19 -3.40 0.48 -13.73
C SER A 19 -3.11 1.80 -14.45
N GLN A 20 -2.96 1.74 -15.78
CA GLN A 20 -2.92 2.93 -16.63
C GLN A 20 -4.14 3.82 -16.42
N VAL A 21 -5.33 3.22 -16.28
CA VAL A 21 -6.58 3.95 -16.05
C VAL A 21 -6.52 4.76 -14.75
N ALA A 22 -5.94 4.23 -13.68
CA ALA A 22 -5.79 4.96 -12.41
C ALA A 22 -4.83 6.16 -12.55
N ILE A 23 -3.74 5.99 -13.31
CA ILE A 23 -2.78 7.06 -13.59
C ILE A 23 -3.41 8.17 -14.44
N ASP A 24 -4.16 7.82 -15.48
CA ASP A 24 -4.86 8.78 -16.34
C ASP A 24 -5.88 9.60 -15.52
N LEU A 25 -6.70 8.92 -14.70
CA LEU A 25 -7.67 9.55 -13.81
C LEU A 25 -7.03 10.48 -12.76
N LEU A 26 -5.79 10.20 -12.33
CA LEU A 26 -5.04 11.08 -11.44
C LEU A 26 -4.57 12.34 -12.17
N LYS A 27 -4.01 12.18 -13.38
CA LYS A 27 -3.50 13.29 -14.21
C LYS A 27 -4.61 14.24 -14.67
N GLU A 28 -5.83 13.74 -14.88
CA GLU A 28 -6.99 14.57 -15.22
C GLU A 28 -7.49 15.47 -14.06
N LYS A 29 -7.03 15.26 -12.82
CA LYS A 29 -7.48 16.09 -11.69
C LYS A 29 -6.89 17.48 -11.80
N ARG A 30 -7.72 18.51 -11.60
CA ARG A 30 -7.28 19.93 -11.53
C ARG A 30 -6.19 20.23 -10.48
N ILE A 31 -6.05 19.35 -9.49
CA ILE A 31 -5.05 19.47 -8.43
C ILE A 31 -3.72 18.79 -8.78
N TYR A 32 -3.65 18.09 -9.91
CA TYR A 32 -2.41 17.48 -10.39
C TYR A 32 -1.49 18.56 -10.94
N ASP A 33 -0.23 18.49 -10.55
CA ASP A 33 0.80 19.47 -10.86
C ASP A 33 2.09 18.71 -11.15
N GLU A 34 2.58 18.80 -12.39
CA GLU A 34 3.78 18.07 -12.86
C GLU A 34 5.06 18.57 -12.20
N GLU A 35 5.09 19.80 -11.69
CA GLU A 35 6.24 20.33 -10.93
C GLU A 35 6.36 19.66 -9.56
N ARG A 36 5.30 18.98 -9.11
CA ARG A 36 5.17 18.46 -7.75
C ARG A 36 4.80 16.99 -7.68
N CYS A 37 4.40 16.40 -8.79
CA CYS A 37 3.98 15.02 -8.88
C CYS A 37 4.40 14.41 -10.23
N ASN A 38 5.07 13.27 -10.18
CA ASN A 38 5.25 12.41 -11.34
C ASN A 38 4.44 11.13 -11.15
N ALA A 39 3.34 11.01 -11.91
CA ALA A 39 2.51 9.81 -11.92
C ALA A 39 2.87 8.87 -13.08
N PHE A 40 3.15 7.60 -12.77
CA PHE A 40 3.60 6.59 -13.73
C PHE A 40 3.03 5.20 -13.42
N VAL A 41 3.02 4.33 -14.43
CA VAL A 41 2.57 2.94 -14.29
C VAL A 41 3.73 2.04 -13.91
N TRP A 42 3.57 1.22 -12.88
CA TRP A 42 4.54 0.20 -12.51
C TRP A 42 3.87 -0.98 -11.78
N ASP A 43 4.12 -2.20 -12.25
CA ASP A 43 3.96 -3.40 -11.43
C ASP A 43 5.17 -3.53 -10.52
N ILE A 44 5.02 -3.22 -9.23
CA ILE A 44 6.10 -3.29 -8.24
C ILE A 44 6.71 -4.69 -8.08
N CYS A 45 6.11 -5.73 -8.66
CA CYS A 45 6.70 -7.07 -8.73
C CYS A 45 7.66 -7.25 -9.93
N ASP A 46 7.65 -6.34 -10.90
CA ASP A 46 8.54 -6.37 -12.07
C ASP A 46 9.92 -5.83 -11.70
N GLU A 47 10.93 -6.65 -11.96
CA GLU A 47 12.35 -6.38 -11.66
C GLU A 47 13.04 -5.59 -12.77
N LYS A 48 12.46 -5.57 -13.97
CA LYS A 48 13.06 -4.94 -15.15
C LYS A 48 12.64 -3.48 -15.30
N PHE A 49 11.62 -3.07 -14.55
CA PHE A 49 11.10 -1.73 -14.62
C PHE A 49 12.08 -0.73 -14.02
N GLN A 50 12.30 0.37 -14.72
CA GLN A 50 13.12 1.49 -14.26
C GLN A 50 12.19 2.66 -13.90
N PRO A 51 11.96 2.92 -12.60
CA PRO A 51 11.12 4.04 -12.19
C PRO A 51 11.82 5.38 -12.45
N PRO A 52 11.05 6.50 -12.50
CA PRO A 52 11.58 7.82 -12.82
C PRO A 52 12.30 8.48 -11.63
N PHE A 53 13.09 7.71 -10.89
CA PHE A 53 13.90 8.14 -9.75
C PHE A 53 15.07 7.18 -9.50
N GLU A 54 16.15 7.72 -8.92
CA GLU A 54 17.39 6.98 -8.68
C GLU A 54 17.32 6.07 -7.45
N GLU A 55 18.17 5.04 -7.40
CA GLU A 55 18.36 4.25 -6.19
C GLU A 55 18.79 5.13 -5.01
N GLY A 56 18.30 4.80 -3.80
CA GLY A 56 18.62 5.59 -2.61
C GLY A 56 18.19 7.06 -2.65
N SER A 57 17.22 7.45 -3.48
CA SER A 57 16.79 8.86 -3.63
C SER A 57 15.53 9.23 -2.85
N LEU A 58 14.75 8.26 -2.37
CA LEU A 58 13.47 8.50 -1.71
C LEU A 58 13.63 8.64 -0.19
N ASP A 59 13.09 9.72 0.37
CA ASP A 59 13.01 9.91 1.83
C ASP A 59 11.97 8.99 2.47
N CYS A 60 10.89 8.69 1.73
CA CYS A 60 9.79 7.88 2.20
C CYS A 60 9.10 7.12 1.06
N ILE A 61 8.64 5.89 1.35
CA ILE A 61 7.73 5.10 0.50
C ILE A 61 6.44 4.86 1.26
N MET A 62 5.29 5.07 0.61
CA MET A 62 3.97 4.87 1.21
C MET A 62 3.21 3.75 0.49
N LEU A 63 2.88 2.68 1.22
CA LEU A 63 2.10 1.55 0.72
C LEU A 63 0.74 1.52 1.43
N ILE A 64 -0.32 1.90 0.72
CA ILE A 64 -1.67 2.00 1.28
C ILE A 64 -2.63 1.14 0.46
N PHE A 65 -3.09 0.05 1.05
CA PHE A 65 -3.91 -0.98 0.37
C PHE A 65 -3.25 -1.55 -0.89
N VAL A 66 -1.91 -1.65 -0.88
CA VAL A 66 -1.11 -2.11 -2.02
C VAL A 66 -0.82 -3.59 -1.89
N LEU A 67 -0.11 -4.01 -0.83
CA LEU A 67 0.33 -5.41 -0.72
C LEU A 67 -0.84 -6.37 -0.64
N SER A 68 -1.96 -6.01 -0.01
CA SER A 68 -3.13 -6.90 0.04
C SER A 68 -3.68 -7.31 -1.33
N SER A 69 -3.44 -6.52 -2.38
CA SER A 69 -3.88 -6.85 -3.74
C SER A 69 -2.99 -7.89 -4.44
N LEU A 70 -1.77 -8.12 -3.93
CA LEU A 70 -0.81 -9.02 -4.52
C LEU A 70 -0.99 -10.46 -4.01
N ASN A 71 -0.41 -11.42 -4.74
CA ASN A 71 -0.22 -12.77 -4.20
C ASN A 71 0.79 -12.71 -3.04
N PRO A 72 0.51 -13.32 -1.86
CA PRO A 72 1.42 -13.33 -0.71
C PRO A 72 2.85 -13.79 -1.01
N LEU A 73 3.02 -14.70 -1.97
CA LEU A 73 4.34 -15.16 -2.42
C LEU A 73 5.19 -14.05 -3.06
N LYS A 74 4.55 -12.98 -3.56
CA LYS A 74 5.23 -11.83 -4.17
C LYS A 74 5.55 -10.71 -3.19
N PHE A 75 5.04 -10.74 -1.95
CA PHE A 75 5.21 -9.62 -1.01
C PHE A 75 6.67 -9.28 -0.74
N LYS A 76 7.49 -10.30 -0.45
CA LYS A 76 8.92 -10.12 -0.20
C LYS A 76 9.60 -9.49 -1.40
N LYS A 77 9.28 -9.97 -2.60
CA LYS A 77 9.89 -9.48 -3.83
C LYS A 77 9.51 -8.04 -4.14
N ALA A 78 8.21 -7.71 -4.03
CA ALA A 78 7.73 -6.34 -4.21
C ALA A 78 8.40 -5.36 -3.23
N LEU A 79 8.58 -5.77 -1.97
CA LEU A 79 9.30 -4.97 -0.99
C LEU A 79 10.78 -4.81 -1.35
N GLN A 80 11.46 -5.88 -1.77
CA GLN A 80 12.86 -5.80 -2.22
C GLN A 80 13.04 -4.83 -3.38
N ASN A 81 12.13 -4.85 -4.36
CA ASN A 81 12.15 -3.93 -5.49
C ASN A 81 11.93 -2.46 -5.06
N LEU A 82 11.21 -2.21 -3.97
CA LEU A 82 10.91 -0.86 -3.48
C LEU A 82 12.03 -0.28 -2.61
N ILE A 83 12.55 -1.06 -1.64
CA ILE A 83 13.44 -0.54 -0.60
C ILE A 83 14.84 -0.14 -1.12
N ILE A 84 15.24 -0.59 -2.31
CA ILE A 84 16.49 -0.13 -2.93
C ILE A 84 16.47 1.37 -3.20
N TYR A 85 15.28 1.92 -3.48
CA TYR A 85 15.09 3.34 -3.76
C TYR A 85 14.99 4.21 -2.49
N LEU A 86 14.81 3.62 -1.31
CA LEU A 86 14.87 4.37 -0.05
C LEU A 86 16.30 4.78 0.27
N LYS A 87 16.49 6.03 0.71
CA LYS A 87 17.72 6.50 1.36
C LYS A 87 18.05 5.65 2.59
N PRO A 88 19.33 5.50 2.97
CA PRO A 88 19.68 5.11 4.34
C PRO A 88 19.01 6.07 5.33
N GLY A 89 18.30 5.54 6.33
CA GLY A 89 17.44 6.32 7.23
C GLY A 89 16.06 6.69 6.68
N GLY A 90 15.75 6.36 5.42
CA GLY A 90 14.45 6.59 4.81
C GLY A 90 13.37 5.64 5.33
N GLN A 91 12.10 6.06 5.26
CA GLN A 91 10.99 5.36 5.91
C GLN A 91 10.03 4.68 4.94
N LEU A 92 9.52 3.51 5.33
CA LEU A 92 8.39 2.84 4.70
C LEU A 92 7.16 2.98 5.61
N LEU A 93 6.16 3.69 5.11
CA LEU A 93 4.85 3.82 5.75
C LEU A 93 3.89 2.81 5.14
N PHE A 94 3.32 1.97 5.98
CA PHE A 94 2.43 0.89 5.53
C PHE A 94 1.05 1.03 6.16
N ARG A 95 0.01 0.87 5.35
CA ARG A 95 -1.36 0.72 5.84
C ARG A 95 -2.14 -0.26 4.97
N ASP A 96 -2.68 -1.32 5.57
CA ASP A 96 -3.46 -2.31 4.82
C ASP A 96 -4.51 -3.02 5.70
N TYR A 97 -5.29 -3.94 5.11
CA TYR A 97 -6.33 -4.69 5.82
C TYR A 97 -5.74 -5.58 6.92
N GLY A 98 -6.32 -5.50 8.12
CA GLY A 98 -5.99 -6.40 9.22
C GLY A 98 -6.92 -7.59 9.30
N LEU A 99 -6.45 -8.65 9.95
CA LEU A 99 -7.21 -9.85 10.26
C LEU A 99 -8.52 -9.51 11.00
N TYR A 100 -9.58 -10.23 10.67
CA TYR A 100 -10.93 -10.08 11.21
C TYR A 100 -11.63 -8.76 10.86
N ASP A 101 -11.16 -8.04 9.84
CA ASP A 101 -11.95 -6.96 9.24
C ASP A 101 -13.29 -7.52 8.76
N MET A 102 -14.37 -6.76 8.96
CA MET A 102 -15.72 -7.17 8.58
C MET A 102 -15.83 -7.57 7.10
N ALA A 103 -15.02 -7.00 6.21
CA ALA A 103 -14.97 -7.44 4.81
C ALA A 103 -14.48 -8.89 4.68
N GLN A 104 -13.50 -9.31 5.49
CA GLN A 104 -13.00 -10.69 5.53
C GLN A 104 -14.11 -11.66 5.91
N LEU A 105 -14.85 -11.34 6.98
CA LEU A 105 -15.88 -12.20 7.57
C LEU A 105 -17.12 -12.40 6.67
N ARG A 106 -17.19 -11.68 5.55
CA ARG A 106 -18.32 -11.71 4.60
C ARG A 106 -18.05 -12.52 3.35
N PHE A 107 -16.81 -12.97 3.12
CA PHE A 107 -16.50 -13.82 1.98
C PHE A 107 -17.26 -15.15 2.09
N LYS A 108 -17.84 -15.59 0.98
CA LYS A 108 -18.56 -16.85 0.88
C LYS A 108 -17.62 -17.99 0.51
N ASN A 109 -18.10 -19.23 0.70
CA ASN A 109 -17.42 -20.42 0.20
C ASN A 109 -17.12 -20.29 -1.30
N GLY A 110 -15.90 -20.64 -1.71
CA GLY A 110 -15.41 -20.49 -3.09
C GLY A 110 -14.65 -19.18 -3.37
N GLN A 111 -14.68 -18.20 -2.46
CA GLN A 111 -13.90 -16.97 -2.61
C GLN A 111 -12.55 -17.02 -1.88
N CYS A 112 -12.33 -18.03 -1.03
CA CYS A 112 -11.06 -18.26 -0.35
C CYS A 112 -10.07 -18.92 -1.33
N ILE A 113 -8.95 -18.25 -1.60
CA ILE A 113 -7.85 -18.79 -2.41
C ILE A 113 -6.91 -19.60 -1.51
N SER A 114 -6.56 -19.02 -0.36
CA SER A 114 -5.71 -19.62 0.67
C SER A 114 -5.95 -18.87 2.00
N ASP A 115 -5.26 -19.28 3.07
CA ASP A 115 -5.38 -18.62 4.37
C ASP A 115 -5.20 -17.10 4.26
N ASN A 116 -6.21 -16.38 4.74
CA ASN A 116 -6.32 -14.92 4.71
C ASN A 116 -6.30 -14.27 3.32
N PHE A 117 -6.38 -15.04 2.23
CA PHE A 117 -6.32 -14.56 0.86
C PHE A 117 -7.58 -14.91 0.07
N TYR A 118 -8.24 -13.89 -0.45
CA TYR A 118 -9.56 -14.03 -1.06
C TYR A 118 -9.65 -13.35 -2.42
N VAL A 119 -10.57 -13.82 -3.26
CA VAL A 119 -10.99 -13.17 -4.50
C VAL A 119 -12.32 -12.43 -4.28
N ARG A 120 -12.38 -11.18 -4.73
CA ARG A 120 -13.56 -10.32 -4.72
C ARG A 120 -14.46 -10.62 -5.91
N GLY A 121 -15.69 -10.10 -5.87
CA GLY A 121 -16.67 -10.33 -6.94
C GLY A 121 -16.27 -9.73 -8.29
N ASP A 122 -15.37 -8.75 -8.31
CA ASP A 122 -14.79 -8.13 -9.50
C ASP A 122 -13.51 -8.84 -10.00
N GLY A 123 -13.15 -9.99 -9.41
CA GLY A 123 -11.95 -10.76 -9.76
C GLY A 123 -10.66 -10.23 -9.14
N THR A 124 -10.67 -9.09 -8.45
CA THR A 124 -9.51 -8.59 -7.72
C THR A 124 -9.26 -9.42 -6.46
N ARG A 125 -8.04 -9.36 -5.92
CA ARG A 125 -7.64 -10.16 -4.76
C ARG A 125 -7.47 -9.28 -3.52
N VAL A 126 -7.58 -9.89 -2.34
CA VAL A 126 -7.34 -9.21 -1.07
C VAL A 126 -6.75 -10.18 -0.05
N TYR A 127 -5.64 -9.77 0.56
CA TYR A 127 -5.04 -10.42 1.72
C TYR A 127 -5.35 -9.64 3.00
N PHE A 128 -5.64 -10.36 4.10
CA PHE A 128 -5.86 -9.78 5.43
C PHE A 128 -4.68 -10.11 6.34
N PHE A 129 -3.94 -9.09 6.76
CA PHE A 129 -2.68 -9.27 7.47
C PHE A 129 -2.91 -9.56 8.96
N THR A 130 -2.20 -10.56 9.48
CA THR A 130 -2.12 -10.84 10.92
C THR A 130 -1.01 -10.01 11.57
N CYS A 131 0.16 -9.98 10.93
CA CYS A 131 1.36 -9.24 11.31
C CYS A 131 2.23 -9.05 10.07
N VAL A 132 3.00 -7.96 10.02
CA VAL A 132 3.95 -7.66 8.92
C VAL A 132 5.41 -7.64 9.36
N ASP A 133 5.68 -7.82 10.66
CA ASP A 133 7.01 -7.59 11.24
C ASP A 133 8.07 -8.54 10.68
N CYS A 134 7.77 -9.84 10.61
CA CYS A 134 8.70 -10.82 10.04
C CYS A 134 8.98 -10.53 8.55
N LEU A 135 7.95 -10.14 7.80
CA LEU A 135 8.08 -9.84 6.37
C LEU A 135 9.01 -8.63 6.15
N PHE A 136 8.79 -7.52 6.85
CA PHE A 136 9.56 -6.30 6.66
C PHE A 136 11.00 -6.43 7.19
N LYS A 137 11.19 -7.12 8.32
CA LYS A 137 12.53 -7.48 8.80
C LYS A 137 13.29 -8.38 7.84
N SER A 138 12.59 -9.29 7.13
CA SER A 138 13.23 -10.20 6.17
C SER A 138 13.82 -9.51 4.94
N VAL A 139 13.46 -8.23 4.72
CA VAL A 139 14.04 -7.38 3.67
C VAL A 139 14.97 -6.30 4.25
N GLY A 140 15.35 -6.42 5.53
CA GLY A 140 16.33 -5.54 6.17
C GLY A 140 15.78 -4.24 6.76
N LEU A 141 14.46 -4.07 6.80
CA LEU A 141 13.86 -2.91 7.47
C LEU A 141 13.82 -3.08 8.99
N GLN A 142 14.04 -1.99 9.72
CA GLN A 142 13.88 -1.91 11.17
C GLN A 142 12.51 -1.36 11.53
N LYS A 143 11.86 -1.95 12.54
CA LYS A 143 10.53 -1.53 12.99
C LYS A 143 10.65 -0.32 13.91
N ASP A 144 9.95 0.76 13.57
CA ASP A 144 9.77 1.91 14.45
C ASP A 144 8.42 1.83 15.17
N GLU A 145 7.34 1.65 14.40
CA GLU A 145 5.98 1.60 14.92
C GLU A 145 5.14 0.53 14.20
N MET A 146 4.28 -0.15 14.95
CA MET A 146 3.26 -1.05 14.41
C MET A 146 2.01 -0.99 15.28
N HIS A 147 0.88 -0.64 14.67
CA HIS A 147 -0.41 -0.48 15.32
C HIS A 147 -1.51 -1.23 14.55
N ILE A 148 -2.49 -1.77 15.28
CA ILE A 148 -3.72 -2.33 14.72
C ILE A 148 -4.86 -1.38 15.03
N ASP A 149 -5.30 -0.65 14.01
CA ASP A 149 -6.42 0.30 14.11
C ASP A 149 -7.75 -0.46 13.95
N ARG A 150 -8.55 -0.48 15.02
CA ARG A 150 -9.89 -1.11 15.04
C ARG A 150 -10.93 -0.02 15.18
N ARG A 151 -11.84 0.10 14.21
CA ARG A 151 -12.91 1.12 14.24
C ARG A 151 -14.28 0.53 13.95
N LEU A 152 -15.27 1.03 14.67
CA LEU A 152 -16.67 0.90 14.28
C LEU A 152 -17.06 2.08 13.39
N GLN A 153 -17.34 1.81 12.12
CA GLN A 153 -17.91 2.79 11.21
C GLN A 153 -19.41 2.52 11.03
N VAL A 154 -20.24 3.55 11.06
CA VAL A 154 -21.69 3.39 10.89
C VAL A 154 -22.11 4.09 9.61
N ASN A 155 -22.54 3.31 8.61
CA ASN A 155 -23.25 3.84 7.47
C ASN A 155 -24.72 4.01 7.86
N ARG A 156 -25.11 5.22 8.24
CA ARG A 156 -26.47 5.53 8.72
C ARG A 156 -27.53 5.33 7.63
N PHE A 157 -27.21 5.69 6.38
CA PHE A 157 -28.13 5.51 5.26
C PHE A 157 -28.46 4.04 5.02
N LYS A 158 -27.46 3.16 5.05
CA LYS A 158 -27.63 1.71 4.90
C LYS A 158 -27.91 0.98 6.22
N GLN A 159 -28.06 1.70 7.33
CA GLN A 159 -28.19 1.15 8.69
C GLN A 159 -27.17 0.05 9.01
N LEU A 160 -25.92 0.22 8.54
CA LEU A 160 -24.89 -0.81 8.59
C LEU A 160 -23.74 -0.42 9.52
N LYS A 161 -23.51 -1.25 10.55
CA LYS A 161 -22.34 -1.19 11.43
C LYS A 161 -21.19 -1.98 10.83
N MET A 162 -20.07 -1.32 10.53
CA MET A 162 -18.89 -1.90 9.91
C MET A 162 -17.71 -1.91 10.88
N TYR A 163 -17.32 -3.10 11.34
CA TYR A 163 -16.14 -3.29 12.18
C TYR A 163 -14.91 -3.41 11.29
N ARG A 164 -14.12 -2.36 11.20
CA ARG A 164 -12.95 -2.29 10.33
C ARG A 164 -11.68 -2.52 11.12
N VAL A 165 -10.75 -3.24 10.51
CA VAL A 165 -9.43 -3.53 11.08
C VAL A 165 -8.37 -3.21 10.04
N TRP A 166 -7.40 -2.39 10.42
CA TRP A 166 -6.25 -2.05 9.60
C TRP A 166 -4.96 -2.25 10.37
N ILE A 167 -3.91 -2.66 9.68
CA ILE A 167 -2.54 -2.58 10.18
C ILE A 167 -1.95 -1.27 9.69
N GLN A 168 -1.28 -0.54 10.57
CA GLN A 168 -0.54 0.70 10.28
C GLN A 168 0.87 0.59 10.85
N CYS A 169 1.88 0.84 10.04
CA CYS A 169 3.27 0.70 10.48
C CYS A 169 4.19 1.76 9.90
N ILE A 170 5.29 1.99 10.61
CA ILE A 170 6.45 2.77 10.19
C ILE A 170 7.69 1.91 10.38
N TYR A 171 8.48 1.80 9.32
CA TYR A 171 9.73 1.06 9.29
C TYR A 171 10.83 1.90 8.66
N THR A 172 12.05 1.81 9.16
CA THR A 172 13.20 2.56 8.65
C THR A 172 14.19 1.63 7.96
N LYS A 173 14.76 2.08 6.83
CA LYS A 173 15.92 1.46 6.19
C LYS A 173 17.16 1.82 7.02
N PRO A 174 17.92 0.85 7.56
CA PRO A 174 19.13 1.13 8.33
C PRO A 174 20.14 1.98 7.55
N THR A 175 20.97 2.72 8.28
CA THR A 175 22.08 3.51 7.74
C THR A 175 23.20 2.61 7.23
#